data_AF-A0A1U7PP60-F1
#
_entry.id   AF-A0A1U7PP60-F1
#
_cell.length_a   1.000
_cell.length_b   1.000
_cell.length_c   1.000
_cell.angle_alpha   90.00
_cell.angle_beta   90.00
_cell.angle_gamma   90.00
#
_symmetry.space_group_name_H-M   'P 1'
#
loop_
_entity.id
_entity.type
_entity.pdbx_description
1 polymer ?
#
loop_
_entity_poly.entity_id
_entity_poly.type
_entity_poly.pdbx_seq_one_letter_code
_entity_poly.pdbx_strand_id
1 'polypeptide(L)'
;MKVGERLRQIRIHKGFTQSELVEGICSVTYISRIEGGKAKPSERFIGEVAERLGVPRSLILEPDSDRDALEINRVYGAFAKGEPLPEADLSFLEMTAFENHPPEVFYQIYAMLIGHFNRTALHSSRTEELVRRSENLLPEEPEDGQQAAAVKYFREAGRFYYSKQQYEKAYQYEQLIEKHLPENCRTADRARNYYNLALVRTQIDEDSDLEMAIHYGEKALGLYRMIENKKGVADCLTSLAIMAHRMEDYDKALSCLDQLDEEALSYLADLDIETDGKASLSKQAVIDYNYGRIHQKTGRPEKALCYFEKSLDADLKAGNEHHTTSVLTRLAELYASWKDWEKTQHYLEQAYAVTERHDLPNSQVLLLHQQAGLHKVKGDEPAYEKEMQKAVQLAMDWKYTADLKEISTELADHYYGVRAYKMAAKYYRIALEKDS
;
A
#
# COMPACT_ATOMS: atom_id res chain seq x y z
N MET A 1 26.64 -2.94 15.16
CA MET A 1 26.48 -1.48 15.04
C MET A 1 27.69 -0.72 15.60
N LYS A 2 27.94 0.52 15.18
CA LYS A 2 28.99 1.40 15.76
C LYS A 2 28.45 2.14 17.00
N VAL A 3 29.26 2.18 18.06
CA VAL A 3 28.96 2.78 19.38
C VAL A 3 28.32 4.18 19.32
N GLY A 4 28.73 5.02 18.38
CA GLY A 4 28.20 6.39 18.25
C GLY A 4 26.73 6.45 17.86
N GLU A 5 26.27 5.54 17.00
CA GLU A 5 24.88 5.49 16.57
C GLU A 5 23.97 5.01 17.72
N ARG A 6 24.44 4.04 18.53
CA ARG A 6 23.75 3.62 19.75
C ARG A 6 23.58 4.78 20.73
N LEU A 7 24.64 5.56 20.92
CA LEU A 7 24.64 6.70 21.81
C LEU A 7 23.60 7.75 21.40
N ARG A 8 23.49 8.03 20.08
CA ARG A 8 22.47 8.93 19.54
C ARG A 8 21.06 8.49 19.93
N GLN A 9 20.77 7.20 19.82
CA GLN A 9 19.43 6.68 20.06
C GLN A 9 19.06 6.67 21.54
N ILE A 10 19.97 6.23 22.41
CA ILE A 10 19.74 6.29 23.87
C ILE A 10 19.47 7.73 24.28
N ARG A 11 20.21 8.70 23.71
CA ARG A 11 20.00 10.12 23.94
C ARG A 11 18.58 10.56 23.57
N ILE A 12 18.11 10.21 22.35
CA ILE A 12 16.77 10.58 21.87
C ILE A 12 15.68 9.92 22.74
N HIS A 13 15.81 8.64 23.06
CA HIS A 13 14.86 7.90 23.89
C HIS A 13 14.77 8.47 25.33
N LYS A 14 15.89 8.96 25.87
CA LYS A 14 15.93 9.66 27.17
C LYS A 14 15.48 11.13 27.09
N GLY A 15 15.13 11.63 25.90
CA GLY A 15 14.61 12.99 25.70
C GLY A 15 15.66 14.10 25.71
N PHE A 16 16.94 13.78 25.52
CA PHE A 16 18.02 14.78 25.56
C PHE A 16 18.33 15.34 24.16
N THR A 17 18.57 16.64 24.05
CA THR A 17 19.25 17.25 22.90
C THR A 17 20.76 16.98 22.95
N GLN A 18 21.46 17.14 21.81
CA GLN A 18 22.92 16.98 21.79
C GLN A 18 23.62 17.93 22.76
N SER A 19 23.14 19.18 22.86
CA SER A 19 23.65 20.20 23.78
C SER A 19 23.45 19.82 25.24
N GLU A 20 22.25 19.36 25.61
CA GLU A 20 21.95 18.97 27.00
C GLU A 20 22.74 17.74 27.43
N LEU A 21 22.96 16.78 26.51
CA LEU A 21 23.70 15.58 26.87
C LEU A 21 25.17 15.87 27.17
N VAL A 22 25.78 16.80 26.44
CA VAL A 22 27.24 17.06 26.52
C VAL A 22 27.61 18.28 27.32
N GLU A 23 26.64 18.93 27.97
CA GLU A 23 26.88 20.08 28.83
C GLU A 23 27.92 19.73 29.90
N GLY A 24 29.05 20.45 29.88
CA GLY A 24 30.19 20.19 30.79
C GLY A 24 31.04 18.95 30.48
N ILE A 25 30.75 18.20 29.40
CA ILE A 25 31.49 17.00 28.99
C ILE A 25 32.37 17.30 27.77
N CYS A 26 31.76 17.74 26.66
CA CYS A 26 32.47 17.99 25.40
C CYS A 26 31.72 19.02 24.54
N SER A 27 32.28 19.36 23.38
CA SER A 27 31.57 20.22 22.43
C SER A 27 30.44 19.48 21.72
N VAL A 28 29.37 20.21 21.36
CA VAL A 28 28.25 19.71 20.54
C VAL A 28 28.75 19.14 19.20
N THR A 29 29.79 19.75 18.63
CA THR A 29 30.43 19.27 17.39
C THR A 29 31.10 17.91 17.58
N TYR A 30 31.66 17.63 18.75
CA TYR A 30 32.33 16.36 19.03
C TYR A 30 31.32 15.21 19.13
N ILE A 31 30.22 15.40 19.88
CA ILE A 31 29.16 14.39 19.94
C ILE A 31 28.47 14.20 18.59
N SER A 32 28.22 15.27 17.83
CA SER A 32 27.66 15.16 16.47
C SER A 32 28.54 14.30 15.55
N ARG A 33 29.87 14.41 15.67
CA ARG A 33 30.82 13.56 14.93
C ARG A 33 30.83 12.12 15.44
N ILE A 34 30.68 11.88 16.73
CA ILE A 34 30.57 10.54 17.31
C ILE A 34 29.28 9.87 16.84
N GLU A 35 28.14 10.54 17.00
CA GLU A 35 26.82 10.07 16.60
C GLU A 35 26.71 9.82 15.10
N GLY A 36 27.38 10.63 14.27
CA GLY A 36 27.51 10.40 12.83
C GLY A 36 28.58 9.39 12.41
N GLY A 37 29.21 8.69 13.35
CA GLY A 37 30.21 7.65 13.08
C GLY A 37 31.56 8.15 12.53
N LYS A 38 31.80 9.48 12.57
CA LYS A 38 33.01 10.16 12.07
C LYS A 38 34.10 10.31 13.14
N ALA A 39 33.84 9.92 14.38
CA ALA A 39 34.79 9.91 15.48
C ALA A 39 34.52 8.71 16.41
N LYS A 40 35.59 8.08 16.93
CA LYS A 40 35.46 7.06 17.97
C LYS A 40 35.40 7.73 19.35
N PRO A 41 34.39 7.44 20.16
CA PRO A 41 34.31 7.96 21.52
C PRO A 41 35.42 7.36 22.41
N SER A 42 35.95 8.14 23.35
CA SER A 42 36.87 7.65 24.38
C SER A 42 36.09 6.97 25.50
N GLU A 43 36.72 6.03 26.22
CA GLU A 43 36.07 5.37 27.37
C GLU A 43 35.60 6.36 28.44
N ARG A 44 36.39 7.42 28.67
CA ARG A 44 36.02 8.50 29.60
C ARG A 44 34.74 9.20 29.16
N PHE A 45 34.63 9.56 27.89
CA PHE A 45 33.43 10.19 27.34
C PHE A 45 32.21 9.27 27.49
N ILE A 46 32.35 7.98 27.22
CA ILE A 46 31.26 7.02 27.40
C ILE A 46 30.85 6.92 28.87
N GLY A 47 31.81 6.93 29.80
CA GLY A 47 31.50 6.95 31.23
C GLY A 47 30.67 8.17 31.65
N GLU A 48 31.10 9.37 31.27
CA GLU A 48 30.46 10.64 31.64
C GLU A 48 29.06 10.79 31.01
N VAL A 49 28.89 10.30 29.78
CA VAL A 49 27.62 10.32 29.07
C VAL A 49 26.66 9.23 29.57
N ALA A 50 27.16 8.03 29.89
CA ALA A 50 26.37 6.95 30.48
C ALA A 50 25.75 7.37 31.81
N GLU A 51 26.54 8.02 32.67
CA GLU A 51 26.09 8.53 33.95
C GLU A 51 24.97 9.57 33.79
N ARG A 52 25.10 10.48 32.83
CA ARG A 52 24.09 11.51 32.54
C ARG A 52 22.79 10.95 31.97
N LEU A 53 22.88 9.90 31.16
CA LEU A 53 21.73 9.18 30.62
C LEU A 53 21.08 8.22 31.64
N GLY A 54 21.75 7.99 32.77
CA GLY A 54 21.33 7.02 33.77
C GLY A 54 21.32 5.59 33.24
N VAL A 55 22.33 5.21 32.45
CA VAL A 55 22.46 3.88 31.85
C VAL A 55 23.84 3.27 32.15
N PRO A 56 23.96 1.94 32.23
CA PRO A 56 25.27 1.31 32.35
C PRO A 56 26.08 1.51 31.05
N ARG A 57 27.40 1.62 31.19
CA ARG A 57 28.32 1.79 30.03
C ARG A 57 28.19 0.66 29.01
N SER A 58 27.90 -0.55 29.48
CA SER A 58 27.64 -1.73 28.64
C SER A 58 26.51 -1.48 27.65
N LEU A 59 25.45 -0.74 28.00
CA LEU A 59 24.36 -0.43 27.08
C LEU A 59 24.79 0.44 25.89
N ILE A 60 25.80 1.30 26.08
CA ILE A 60 26.33 2.13 24.98
C ILE A 60 27.32 1.33 24.13
N LEU A 61 28.08 0.43 24.78
CA LEU A 61 29.17 -0.32 24.19
C LEU A 61 28.71 -1.62 23.48
N GLU A 62 27.74 -2.32 24.05
CA GLU A 62 27.28 -3.66 23.67
C GLU A 62 25.74 -3.72 23.65
N PRO A 63 25.15 -4.59 22.80
CA PRO A 63 23.71 -4.86 22.84
C PRO A 63 23.34 -5.53 24.17
N ASP A 64 22.26 -5.11 24.82
CA ASP A 64 21.67 -5.79 25.99
C ASP A 64 20.38 -6.47 25.53
N SER A 65 20.51 -7.67 24.98
CA SER A 65 19.43 -8.37 24.26
C SER A 65 18.15 -8.53 25.08
N ASP A 66 18.27 -8.71 26.39
CA ASP A 66 17.13 -8.94 27.27
C ASP A 66 16.38 -7.63 27.54
N ARG A 67 17.12 -6.54 27.75
CA ARG A 67 16.53 -5.21 27.91
C ARG A 67 15.90 -4.72 26.61
N ASP A 68 16.58 -4.93 25.49
CA ASP A 68 16.06 -4.54 24.17
C ASP A 68 14.77 -5.31 23.86
N ALA A 69 14.71 -6.61 24.14
CA ALA A 69 13.49 -7.40 23.98
C ALA A 69 12.32 -6.88 24.83
N LEU A 70 12.56 -6.47 26.08
CA LEU A 70 11.51 -5.88 26.94
C LEU A 70 10.98 -4.56 26.38
N GLU A 71 11.88 -3.69 25.92
CA GLU A 71 11.51 -2.41 25.33
C GLU A 71 10.75 -2.60 24.01
N ILE A 72 11.20 -3.52 23.14
CA ILE A 72 10.51 -3.88 21.89
C ILE A 72 9.11 -4.40 22.19
N ASN A 73 8.94 -5.27 23.19
CA ASN A 73 7.62 -5.76 23.59
C ASN A 73 6.70 -4.62 24.07
N ARG A 74 7.24 -3.64 24.81
CA ARG A 74 6.50 -2.45 25.25
C ARG A 74 6.01 -1.64 24.06
N VAL A 75 6.92 -1.31 23.13
CA VAL A 75 6.61 -0.54 21.91
C VAL A 75 5.62 -1.30 21.02
N TYR A 76 5.80 -2.62 20.87
CA TYR A 76 4.92 -3.49 20.11
C TYR A 76 3.49 -3.53 20.69
N GLY A 77 3.36 -3.50 22.02
CA GLY A 77 2.06 -3.41 22.69
C GLY A 77 1.29 -2.12 22.37
N ALA A 78 1.98 -0.98 22.30
CA ALA A 78 1.40 0.30 21.89
C ALA A 78 1.04 0.30 20.39
N PHE A 79 1.97 -0.13 19.54
CA PHE A 79 1.75 -0.25 18.10
C PHE A 79 0.56 -1.17 17.77
N ALA A 80 0.40 -2.28 18.48
CA ALA A 80 -0.71 -3.21 18.32
C ALA A 80 -2.09 -2.59 18.61
N LYS A 81 -2.14 -1.52 19.41
CA LYS A 81 -3.35 -0.74 19.69
C LYS A 81 -3.62 0.36 18.67
N GLY A 82 -2.73 0.51 17.68
CA GLY A 82 -2.83 1.55 16.65
C GLY A 82 -2.20 2.88 17.05
N GLU A 83 -1.43 2.92 18.13
CA GLU A 83 -0.68 4.13 18.51
C GLU A 83 0.42 4.41 17.48
N PRO A 84 0.64 5.68 17.09
CA PRO A 84 1.72 6.03 16.15
C PRO A 84 3.07 5.73 16.79
N LEU A 85 4.04 5.29 15.97
CA LEU A 85 5.42 5.10 16.39
C LEU A 85 6.13 6.46 16.46
N PRO A 86 6.57 6.92 17.66
CA PRO A 86 7.40 8.11 17.78
C PRO A 86 8.73 7.94 17.04
N GLU A 87 9.33 9.04 16.59
CA GLU A 87 10.64 9.02 15.90
C GLU A 87 11.74 8.35 16.73
N ALA A 88 11.67 8.50 18.06
CA ALA A 88 12.57 7.84 19.01
C ALA A 88 12.47 6.30 18.95
N ASP A 89 11.26 5.76 18.94
CA ASP A 89 11.01 4.32 18.91
C ASP A 89 11.31 3.75 17.53
N LEU A 90 10.99 4.47 16.45
CA LEU A 90 11.37 4.10 15.10
C LEU A 90 12.89 3.93 14.98
N SER A 91 13.62 4.92 15.48
CA SER A 91 15.07 4.93 15.39
C SER A 91 15.72 3.87 16.30
N PHE A 92 15.08 3.53 17.42
CA PHE A 92 15.45 2.39 18.27
C PHE A 92 15.19 1.04 17.58
N LEU A 93 14.05 0.86 16.92
CA LEU A 93 13.71 -0.38 16.21
C LEU A 93 14.62 -0.64 15.01
N GLU A 94 14.96 0.41 14.25
CA GLU A 94 15.91 0.31 13.14
C GLU A 94 17.28 -0.15 13.60
N MET A 95 17.69 0.27 14.80
CA MET A 95 18.95 -0.13 15.40
C MET A 95 18.95 -1.62 15.74
N THR A 96 17.94 -2.06 16.48
CA THR A 96 17.82 -3.44 16.98
C THR A 96 17.57 -4.44 15.86
N ALA A 97 17.02 -4.01 14.71
CA ALA A 97 16.92 -4.84 13.50
C ALA A 97 18.29 -5.37 12.99
N PHE A 98 19.40 -4.72 13.33
CA PHE A 98 20.77 -5.14 12.98
C PHE A 98 21.48 -5.96 14.06
N GLU A 99 20.81 -6.20 15.19
CA GLU A 99 21.34 -6.92 16.33
C GLU A 99 20.75 -8.32 16.39
N ASN A 100 21.40 -9.24 17.11
CA ASN A 100 20.95 -10.62 17.19
C ASN A 100 19.85 -10.73 18.24
N HIS A 101 18.65 -11.13 17.81
CA HIS A 101 17.51 -11.40 18.67
C HIS A 101 16.89 -12.77 18.36
N PRO A 102 16.07 -13.33 19.27
CA PRO A 102 15.22 -14.46 18.96
C PRO A 102 14.22 -14.13 17.82
N PRO A 103 13.77 -15.13 17.04
CA PRO A 103 12.83 -14.92 15.94
C PRO A 103 11.57 -14.13 16.32
N GLU A 104 11.01 -14.38 17.51
CA GLU A 104 9.83 -13.66 18.01
C GLU A 104 10.01 -12.14 18.02
N VAL A 105 11.15 -11.68 18.53
CA VAL A 105 11.49 -10.25 18.62
C VAL A 105 11.68 -9.67 17.21
N PHE A 106 12.28 -10.44 16.29
CA PHE A 106 12.39 -10.00 14.90
C PHE A 106 11.03 -9.86 14.22
N TYR A 107 10.07 -10.78 14.44
CA TYR A 107 8.72 -10.61 13.90
C TYR A 107 8.10 -9.29 14.37
N GLN A 108 8.27 -8.94 15.66
CA GLN A 108 7.76 -7.68 16.21
C GLN A 108 8.44 -6.46 15.59
N ILE A 109 9.78 -6.45 15.52
CA ILE A 109 10.55 -5.35 14.93
C ILE A 109 10.12 -5.12 13.48
N TYR A 110 10.13 -6.17 12.65
CA TYR A 110 9.84 -6.03 11.22
C TYR A 110 8.37 -5.72 10.96
N ALA A 111 7.42 -6.25 11.75
CA ALA A 111 6.02 -5.84 11.66
C ALA A 111 5.84 -4.34 11.92
N MET A 112 6.54 -3.79 12.92
CA MET A 112 6.47 -2.36 13.25
C MET A 112 7.13 -1.48 12.19
N LEU A 113 8.36 -1.82 11.78
CA LEU A 113 9.12 -1.02 10.81
C LEU A 113 8.44 -1.03 9.42
N ILE A 114 8.15 -2.22 8.88
CA ILE A 114 7.51 -2.36 7.57
C ILE A 114 6.11 -1.71 7.62
N GLY A 115 5.34 -1.96 8.69
CA GLY A 115 4.03 -1.36 8.85
C GLY A 115 4.02 0.16 8.97
N HIS A 116 5.04 0.75 9.60
CA HIS A 116 5.23 2.20 9.64
C HIS A 116 5.51 2.75 8.23
N PHE A 117 6.53 2.23 7.56
CA PHE A 117 6.95 2.76 6.25
C PHE A 117 5.90 2.55 5.16
N ASN A 118 5.18 1.42 5.18
CA ASN A 118 4.05 1.18 4.28
C ASN A 118 2.96 2.25 4.40
N ARG A 119 2.73 2.82 5.60
CA ARG A 119 1.69 3.82 5.84
C ARG A 119 2.13 5.22 5.48
N THR A 120 3.41 5.53 5.67
CA THR A 120 3.94 6.88 5.42
C THR A 120 4.25 7.14 3.94
N ALA A 121 4.27 6.11 3.07
CA ALA A 121 4.74 6.17 1.68
C ALA A 121 6.16 6.75 1.49
N LEU A 122 6.85 7.07 2.59
CA LEU A 122 8.22 7.53 2.65
C LEU A 122 9.17 6.33 2.49
N HIS A 123 10.19 6.50 1.64
CA HIS A 123 11.34 5.59 1.51
C HIS A 123 11.07 4.18 0.97
N SER A 124 10.51 4.07 -0.25
CA SER A 124 10.32 2.77 -0.94
C SER A 124 11.55 1.85 -0.93
N SER A 125 12.76 2.40 -1.12
CA SER A 125 14.00 1.63 -1.12
C SER A 125 14.37 1.06 0.26
N ARG A 126 14.03 1.79 1.32
CA ARG A 126 14.32 1.39 2.70
C ARG A 126 13.41 0.26 3.16
N THR A 127 12.12 0.35 2.83
CA THR A 127 11.16 -0.73 3.10
C THR A 127 11.55 -2.01 2.36
N GLU A 128 12.01 -1.89 1.12
CA GLU A 128 12.49 -3.03 0.32
C GLU A 128 13.69 -3.73 0.97
N GLU A 129 14.66 -2.98 1.50
CA GLU A 129 15.79 -3.55 2.24
C GLU A 129 15.33 -4.28 3.51
N LEU A 130 14.39 -3.69 4.27
CA LEU A 130 13.84 -4.30 5.48
C LEU A 130 13.11 -5.62 5.17
N VAL A 131 12.26 -5.65 4.15
CA VAL A 131 11.53 -6.85 3.71
C VAL A 131 12.50 -7.94 3.24
N ARG A 132 13.48 -7.58 2.41
CA ARG A 132 14.49 -8.55 1.95
C ARG A 132 15.29 -9.12 3.11
N ARG A 133 15.67 -8.29 4.08
CA ARG A 133 16.42 -8.74 5.26
C ARG A 133 15.56 -9.65 6.14
N SER A 134 14.30 -9.29 6.36
CA SER A 134 13.39 -10.06 7.20
C SER A 134 13.10 -11.44 6.60
N GLU A 135 12.94 -11.55 5.28
CA GLU A 135 12.76 -12.83 4.58
C GLU A 135 13.93 -13.80 4.75
N ASN A 136 15.16 -13.28 4.86
CA ASN A 136 16.34 -14.13 5.07
C ASN A 136 16.51 -14.56 6.54
N LEU A 137 15.86 -13.88 7.48
CA LEU A 137 16.04 -14.09 8.93
C LEU A 137 14.87 -14.84 9.57
N LEU A 138 13.65 -14.57 9.12
CA LEU A 138 12.43 -15.06 9.76
C LEU A 138 11.93 -16.33 9.09
N PRO A 139 11.65 -17.40 9.86
CA PRO A 139 11.10 -18.61 9.30
C PRO A 139 9.63 -18.41 8.86
N GLU A 140 9.18 -19.18 7.88
CA GLU A 140 7.76 -19.26 7.51
C GLU A 140 6.95 -20.08 8.54
N GLU A 141 7.62 -20.97 9.27
CA GLU A 141 7.08 -21.76 10.37
C GLU A 141 7.56 -21.18 11.72
N PRO A 142 6.80 -20.28 12.36
CA PRO A 142 7.10 -19.79 13.70
C PRO A 142 7.02 -20.92 14.74
N GLU A 143 7.86 -20.84 15.78
CA GLU A 143 7.78 -21.76 16.91
C GLU A 143 6.50 -21.52 17.75
N ASP A 144 6.17 -22.47 18.61
CA ASP A 144 5.01 -22.38 19.51
C ASP A 144 5.06 -21.11 20.37
N GLY A 145 3.99 -20.32 20.30
CA GLY A 145 3.86 -19.04 21.00
C GLY A 145 4.18 -17.82 20.13
N GLN A 146 4.87 -18.00 18.99
CA GLN A 146 5.31 -16.90 18.12
C GLN A 146 4.29 -16.57 17.01
N GLN A 147 3.27 -17.41 16.80
CA GLN A 147 2.32 -17.31 15.69
C GLN A 147 1.64 -15.94 15.62
N ALA A 148 1.27 -15.36 16.75
CA ALA A 148 0.59 -14.07 16.79
C ALA A 148 1.48 -12.92 16.29
N ALA A 149 2.78 -12.93 16.61
CA ALA A 149 3.73 -11.95 16.09
C ALA A 149 4.02 -12.20 14.60
N ALA A 150 4.20 -13.47 14.21
CA ALA A 150 4.43 -13.86 12.83
C ALA A 150 3.28 -13.44 11.90
N VAL A 151 2.02 -13.66 12.29
CA VAL A 151 0.85 -13.23 11.51
C VAL A 151 0.82 -11.71 11.28
N LYS A 152 1.23 -10.89 12.26
CA LYS A 152 1.32 -9.43 12.05
C LYS A 152 2.45 -9.06 11.09
N TYR A 153 3.60 -9.71 11.19
CA TYR A 153 4.70 -9.54 10.24
C TYR A 153 4.29 -9.93 8.82
N PHE A 154 3.76 -11.14 8.63
CA PHE A 154 3.33 -11.64 7.33
C PHE A 154 2.32 -10.70 6.67
N ARG A 155 1.44 -10.09 7.46
CA ARG A 155 0.47 -9.12 6.96
C ARG A 155 1.12 -7.85 6.43
N GLU A 156 2.12 -7.30 7.14
CA GLU A 156 2.80 -6.09 6.69
C GLU A 156 3.72 -6.37 5.49
N ALA A 157 4.33 -7.56 5.42
CA ALA A 157 5.06 -8.02 4.24
C ALA A 157 4.13 -8.27 3.04
N GLY A 158 3.00 -8.95 3.23
CA GLY A 158 1.99 -9.16 2.19
C GLY A 158 1.41 -7.84 1.66
N ARG A 159 1.15 -6.88 2.55
CA ARG A 159 0.74 -5.51 2.16
C ARG A 159 1.81 -4.79 1.35
N PHE A 160 3.08 -4.93 1.73
CA PHE A 160 4.19 -4.37 0.96
C PHE A 160 4.20 -4.92 -0.46
N TYR A 161 4.15 -6.25 -0.62
CA TYR A 161 4.15 -6.89 -1.94
C TYR A 161 2.91 -6.54 -2.77
N TYR A 162 1.74 -6.46 -2.14
CA TYR A 162 0.53 -5.99 -2.81
C TYR A 162 0.69 -4.54 -3.32
N SER A 163 1.29 -3.66 -2.53
CA SER A 163 1.54 -2.26 -2.93
C SER A 163 2.55 -2.14 -4.09
N LYS A 164 3.38 -3.17 -4.28
CA LYS A 164 4.32 -3.31 -5.40
C LYS A 164 3.76 -4.10 -6.59
N GLN A 165 2.47 -4.44 -6.56
CA GLN A 165 1.81 -5.27 -7.58
C GLN A 165 2.45 -6.65 -7.79
N GLN A 166 3.22 -7.13 -6.80
CA GLN A 166 3.77 -8.48 -6.76
C GLN A 166 2.74 -9.41 -6.11
N TYR A 167 1.63 -9.64 -6.82
CA TYR A 167 0.44 -10.28 -6.26
C TYR A 167 0.66 -11.73 -5.88
N GLU A 168 1.49 -12.48 -6.60
CA GLU A 168 1.82 -13.87 -6.26
C GLU A 168 2.56 -13.98 -4.93
N LYS A 169 3.50 -13.05 -4.65
CA LYS A 169 4.15 -12.98 -3.33
C LYS A 169 3.18 -12.55 -2.25
N ALA A 170 2.36 -11.53 -2.50
CA ALA A 170 1.33 -11.12 -1.55
C ALA A 170 0.39 -12.29 -1.20
N TYR A 171 0.05 -13.12 -2.19
CA TYR A 171 -0.77 -14.31 -2.02
C TYR A 171 -0.09 -15.36 -1.13
N GLN A 172 1.21 -15.62 -1.33
CA GLN A 172 1.99 -16.53 -0.48
C GLN A 172 1.95 -16.08 1.00
N TYR A 173 2.11 -14.79 1.28
CA TYR A 173 2.00 -14.28 2.65
C TYR A 173 0.59 -14.43 3.22
N GLU A 174 -0.45 -14.22 2.44
CA GLU A 174 -1.83 -14.44 2.89
C GLU A 174 -2.13 -15.94 3.13
N GLN A 175 -1.49 -16.86 2.41
CA GLN A 175 -1.55 -18.29 2.69
C GLN A 175 -0.82 -18.66 3.98
N LEU A 176 0.33 -18.04 4.27
CA LEU A 176 1.03 -18.20 5.56
C LEU A 176 0.13 -17.73 6.72
N ILE A 177 -0.55 -16.60 6.56
CA ILE A 177 -1.52 -16.12 7.55
C ILE A 177 -2.68 -17.11 7.70
N GLU A 178 -3.26 -17.59 6.60
CA GLU A 178 -4.38 -18.54 6.62
C GLU A 178 -4.03 -19.82 7.39
N LYS A 179 -2.81 -20.32 7.18
CA LYS A 179 -2.23 -21.51 7.84
C LYS A 179 -2.02 -21.32 9.34
N HIS A 180 -1.50 -20.16 9.76
CA HIS A 180 -1.15 -19.91 11.16
C HIS A 180 -2.31 -19.35 11.99
N LEU A 181 -3.45 -19.04 11.36
CA LEU A 181 -4.70 -18.75 12.06
C LEU A 181 -5.45 -20.05 12.38
N PRO A 182 -6.13 -20.16 13.55
CA PRO A 182 -6.93 -21.33 13.87
C PRO A 182 -8.11 -21.50 12.90
N GLU A 183 -8.31 -22.68 12.31
CA GLU A 183 -9.25 -22.92 11.19
C GLU A 183 -10.67 -22.36 11.42
N ASN A 184 -11.20 -22.51 12.64
CA ASN A 184 -12.57 -22.13 12.98
C ASN A 184 -12.67 -20.83 13.81
N CYS A 185 -11.66 -19.95 13.76
CA CYS A 185 -11.69 -18.70 14.52
C CYS A 185 -12.62 -17.66 13.87
N ARG A 186 -13.51 -17.10 14.68
CA ARG A 186 -14.46 -16.05 14.29
C ARG A 186 -13.93 -14.69 14.75
N THR A 187 -12.77 -14.32 14.22
CA THR A 187 -12.02 -13.13 14.64
C THR A 187 -11.91 -12.12 13.51
N ALA A 188 -11.63 -10.87 13.88
CA ALA A 188 -11.32 -9.81 12.91
C ALA A 188 -10.10 -10.15 12.06
N ASP A 189 -9.10 -10.85 12.62
CA ASP A 189 -7.91 -11.28 11.87
C ASP A 189 -8.25 -12.30 10.77
N ARG A 190 -9.16 -13.24 11.03
CA ARG A 190 -9.63 -14.19 10.01
C ARG A 190 -10.45 -13.51 8.92
N ALA A 191 -11.37 -12.62 9.31
CA ALA A 191 -12.15 -11.85 8.35
C ALA A 191 -11.25 -11.02 7.42
N ARG A 192 -10.22 -10.38 7.99
CA ARG A 192 -9.22 -9.62 7.24
C ARG A 192 -8.39 -10.47 6.30
N ASN A 193 -7.93 -11.65 6.74
CA ASN A 193 -7.18 -12.56 5.89
C ASN A 193 -8.02 -13.04 4.69
N TYR A 194 -9.26 -13.47 4.90
CA TYR A 194 -10.15 -13.81 3.79
C TYR A 194 -10.39 -12.62 2.85
N TYR A 195 -10.59 -11.42 3.40
CA TYR A 195 -10.75 -10.23 2.57
C TYR A 195 -9.49 -9.94 1.72
N ASN A 196 -8.31 -10.02 2.32
CA ASN A 196 -7.07 -9.83 1.59
C ASN A 196 -6.83 -10.92 0.54
N LEU A 197 -7.09 -12.20 0.85
CA LEU A 197 -7.05 -13.30 -0.12
C LEU A 197 -7.96 -13.02 -1.33
N ALA A 198 -9.16 -12.49 -1.09
CA ALA A 198 -10.07 -12.07 -2.15
C ALA A 198 -9.46 -10.96 -3.03
N LEU A 199 -8.91 -9.92 -2.41
CA LEU A 199 -8.26 -8.81 -3.12
C LEU A 199 -7.07 -9.28 -3.94
N VAL A 200 -6.18 -10.10 -3.37
CA VAL A 200 -4.98 -10.57 -4.08
C VAL A 200 -5.36 -11.48 -5.25
N ARG A 201 -6.26 -12.45 -5.05
CA ARG A 201 -6.71 -13.34 -6.13
C ARG A 201 -7.40 -12.60 -7.27
N THR A 202 -8.07 -11.48 -6.98
CA THR A 202 -8.64 -10.63 -8.03
C THR A 202 -7.57 -10.10 -9.01
N GLN A 203 -6.32 -9.99 -8.58
CA GLN A 203 -5.23 -9.44 -9.40
C GLN A 203 -4.37 -10.51 -10.08
N ILE A 204 -4.55 -11.79 -9.76
CA ILE A 204 -3.83 -12.90 -10.38
C ILE A 204 -4.63 -13.33 -11.61
N ASP A 205 -3.96 -13.38 -12.77
CA ASP A 205 -4.58 -13.46 -14.10
C ASP A 205 -4.88 -14.90 -14.51
N GLU A 206 -5.83 -15.54 -13.82
CA GLU A 206 -6.45 -16.81 -14.19
C GLU A 206 -7.97 -16.74 -13.94
N ASP A 207 -8.80 -17.16 -14.91
CA ASP A 207 -10.27 -17.13 -14.76
C ASP A 207 -10.76 -17.90 -13.52
N SER A 208 -10.03 -18.96 -13.10
CA SER A 208 -10.32 -19.71 -11.87
C SER A 208 -10.10 -18.91 -10.58
N ASP A 209 -9.30 -17.83 -10.63
CA ASP A 209 -9.01 -17.03 -9.45
C ASP A 209 -10.11 -16.03 -9.11
N LEU A 210 -10.92 -15.59 -10.08
CA LEU A 210 -12.01 -14.65 -9.82
C LEU A 210 -13.16 -15.31 -9.06
N GLU A 211 -13.49 -16.57 -9.36
CA GLU A 211 -14.45 -17.35 -8.57
C GLU A 211 -13.97 -17.55 -7.13
N MET A 212 -12.69 -17.85 -6.96
CA MET A 212 -12.08 -18.00 -5.63
C MET A 212 -12.01 -16.68 -4.88
N ALA A 213 -11.75 -15.57 -5.57
CA ALA A 213 -11.80 -14.24 -4.98
C ALA A 213 -13.21 -13.93 -4.42
N ILE A 214 -14.25 -14.23 -5.19
CA ILE A 214 -15.65 -14.07 -4.74
C ILE A 214 -15.92 -14.95 -3.51
N HIS A 215 -15.52 -16.23 -3.53
CA HIS A 215 -15.69 -17.15 -2.40
C HIS A 215 -15.04 -16.63 -1.10
N TYR A 216 -13.80 -16.17 -1.18
CA TYR A 216 -13.12 -15.57 -0.03
C TYR A 216 -13.77 -14.26 0.42
N GLY A 217 -14.24 -13.43 -0.53
CA GLY A 217 -14.95 -12.19 -0.24
C GLY A 217 -16.26 -12.44 0.51
N GLU A 218 -17.03 -13.47 0.13
CA GLU A 218 -18.27 -13.87 0.81
C GLU A 218 -18.00 -14.43 2.22
N LYS A 219 -16.94 -15.22 2.39
CA LYS A 219 -16.49 -15.66 3.72
C LYS A 219 -16.11 -14.49 4.63
N ALA A 220 -15.37 -13.51 4.09
CA ALA A 220 -15.00 -12.30 4.81
C ALA A 220 -16.23 -11.48 5.22
N LEU A 221 -17.15 -11.26 4.27
CA LEU A 221 -18.41 -10.56 4.50
C LEU A 221 -19.22 -11.22 5.63
N GLY A 222 -19.37 -12.55 5.61
CA GLY A 222 -20.08 -13.30 6.65
C GLY A 222 -19.45 -13.12 8.03
N LEU A 223 -18.11 -13.21 8.13
CA LEU A 223 -17.41 -12.99 9.39
C LEU A 223 -17.51 -11.54 9.87
N TYR A 224 -17.37 -10.56 8.98
CA TYR A 224 -17.49 -9.14 9.37
C TYR A 224 -18.89 -8.80 9.85
N ARG A 225 -19.94 -9.36 9.26
CA ARG A 225 -21.32 -9.25 9.77
C ARG A 225 -21.45 -9.86 11.16
N MET A 226 -20.88 -11.04 11.40
CA MET A 226 -20.94 -11.72 12.69
C MET A 226 -20.22 -10.96 13.82
N ILE A 227 -19.12 -10.29 13.53
CA ILE A 227 -18.39 -9.48 14.52
C ILE A 227 -18.84 -8.01 14.53
N GLU A 228 -19.94 -7.69 13.85
CA GLU A 228 -20.53 -6.34 13.75
C GLU A 228 -19.55 -5.26 13.25
N ASN A 229 -18.58 -5.65 12.43
CA ASN A 229 -17.63 -4.72 11.83
C ASN A 229 -18.19 -4.15 10.53
N LYS A 230 -18.99 -3.10 10.67
CA LYS A 230 -19.68 -2.44 9.54
C LYS A 230 -18.73 -1.92 8.46
N LYS A 231 -17.56 -1.39 8.83
CA LYS A 231 -16.54 -0.97 7.86
C LYS A 231 -16.06 -2.14 7.01
N GLY A 232 -15.73 -3.27 7.64
CA GLY A 232 -15.33 -4.49 6.94
C GLY A 232 -16.41 -5.04 6.02
N VAL A 233 -17.68 -4.93 6.42
CA VAL A 233 -18.83 -5.28 5.54
C VAL A 233 -18.87 -4.39 4.31
N ALA A 234 -18.77 -3.07 4.48
CA ALA A 234 -18.80 -2.12 3.39
C ALA A 234 -17.62 -2.29 2.41
N ASP A 235 -16.44 -2.61 2.94
CA ASP A 235 -15.25 -2.91 2.13
C ASP A 235 -15.44 -4.21 1.33
N CYS A 236 -16.01 -5.26 1.94
CA CYS A 236 -16.32 -6.52 1.24
C CYS A 236 -17.38 -6.35 0.14
N LEU A 237 -18.48 -5.65 0.42
CA LEU A 237 -19.53 -5.42 -0.56
C LEU A 237 -19.02 -4.61 -1.76
N THR A 238 -18.15 -3.63 -1.52
CA THR A 238 -17.50 -2.87 -2.61
C THR A 238 -16.66 -3.79 -3.50
N SER A 239 -15.81 -4.62 -2.90
CA SER A 239 -14.96 -5.55 -3.65
C SER A 239 -15.77 -6.61 -4.39
N LEU A 240 -16.81 -7.18 -3.76
CA LEU A 240 -17.70 -8.16 -4.39
C LEU A 240 -18.47 -7.57 -5.57
N ALA A 241 -18.92 -6.30 -5.48
CA ALA A 241 -19.55 -5.62 -6.61
C ALA A 241 -18.58 -5.47 -7.79
N ILE A 242 -17.32 -5.11 -7.53
CA ILE A 242 -16.27 -5.00 -8.55
C ILE A 242 -15.96 -6.37 -9.19
N MET A 243 -15.85 -7.43 -8.38
CA MET A 243 -15.61 -8.80 -8.86
C MET A 243 -16.78 -9.31 -9.69
N ALA A 244 -18.02 -9.11 -9.24
CA ALA A 244 -19.22 -9.48 -9.98
C ALA A 244 -19.34 -8.72 -11.31
N HIS A 245 -19.04 -7.41 -11.32
CA HIS A 245 -18.95 -6.64 -12.56
C HIS A 245 -17.90 -7.22 -13.52
N ARG A 246 -16.75 -7.67 -13.04
CA ARG A 246 -15.71 -8.31 -13.88
C ARG A 246 -16.15 -9.66 -14.44
N MET A 247 -16.94 -10.41 -13.67
CA MET A 247 -17.61 -11.65 -14.14
C MET A 247 -18.80 -11.38 -15.07
N GLU A 248 -19.10 -10.11 -15.37
CA GLU A 248 -20.30 -9.68 -16.11
C GLU A 248 -21.63 -10.07 -15.45
N ASP A 249 -21.61 -10.46 -14.17
CA ASP A 249 -22.80 -10.68 -13.34
C ASP A 249 -23.28 -9.33 -12.77
N TYR A 250 -23.87 -8.53 -13.65
CA TYR A 250 -24.32 -7.18 -13.32
C TYR A 250 -25.45 -7.16 -12.28
N ASP A 251 -26.28 -8.21 -12.22
CA ASP A 251 -27.37 -8.30 -11.25
C ASP A 251 -26.82 -8.51 -9.83
N LYS A 252 -25.83 -9.41 -9.67
CA LYS A 252 -25.13 -9.58 -8.39
C LYS A 252 -24.35 -8.32 -8.02
N ALA A 253 -23.70 -7.67 -8.99
CA ALA A 253 -22.98 -6.42 -8.74
C ALA A 253 -23.91 -5.32 -8.22
N LEU A 254 -25.08 -5.13 -8.83
CA LEU A 254 -26.10 -4.18 -8.36
C LEU A 254 -26.62 -4.56 -6.97
N SER A 255 -26.91 -5.83 -6.72
CA SER A 255 -27.36 -6.28 -5.39
C SER A 255 -26.34 -6.00 -4.28
N CYS A 256 -25.04 -6.13 -4.58
CA CYS A 256 -23.98 -5.76 -3.64
C CYS A 256 -23.91 -4.25 -3.42
N LEU A 257 -24.12 -3.43 -4.46
CA LEU A 257 -24.15 -1.97 -4.33
C LEU A 257 -25.39 -1.48 -3.57
N ASP A 258 -26.55 -2.09 -3.79
CA ASP A 258 -27.78 -1.73 -3.06
C ASP A 258 -27.62 -2.02 -1.56
N GLN A 259 -27.07 -3.20 -1.20
CA GLN A 259 -26.73 -3.51 0.19
C GLN A 259 -25.68 -2.54 0.75
N LEU A 260 -24.69 -2.16 -0.06
CA LEU A 260 -23.66 -1.23 0.36
C LEU A 260 -24.24 0.16 0.65
N ASP A 261 -25.13 0.66 -0.20
CA ASP A 261 -25.78 1.97 -0.04
C ASP A 261 -26.60 2.03 1.26
N GLU A 262 -27.34 0.96 1.56
CA GLU A 262 -28.08 0.83 2.83
C GLU A 262 -27.18 0.73 4.06
N GLU A 263 -26.10 -0.07 3.99
CA GLU A 263 -25.25 -0.36 5.14
C GLU A 263 -24.19 0.73 5.41
N ALA A 264 -23.68 1.40 4.36
CA ALA A 264 -22.54 2.31 4.44
C ALA A 264 -22.82 3.57 5.27
N LEU A 265 -24.01 4.16 5.11
CA LEU A 265 -24.39 5.39 5.81
C LEU A 265 -24.45 5.19 7.34
N SER A 266 -24.71 3.96 7.79
CA SER A 266 -24.92 3.66 9.21
C SER A 266 -23.64 3.60 10.06
N TYR A 267 -22.45 3.46 9.44
CA TYR A 267 -21.17 3.39 10.18
C TYR A 267 -20.29 4.62 9.98
N LEU A 268 -20.61 5.44 8.98
CA LEU A 268 -19.89 6.68 8.69
C LEU A 268 -20.39 7.86 9.51
N ALA A 269 -21.53 7.74 10.21
CA ALA A 269 -22.12 8.82 11.01
C ALA A 269 -21.16 9.42 12.04
N ASP A 270 -20.40 8.58 12.77
CA ASP A 270 -19.42 9.07 13.75
C ASP A 270 -18.18 9.69 13.08
N LEU A 271 -17.71 9.09 11.96
CA LEU A 271 -16.59 9.62 11.18
C LEU A 271 -16.95 10.96 10.51
N ASP A 272 -18.20 11.17 10.14
CA ASP A 272 -18.65 12.39 9.50
C ASP A 272 -18.62 13.59 10.43
N ILE A 273 -18.79 13.40 11.74
CA ILE A 273 -18.63 14.47 12.73
C ILE A 273 -17.17 14.97 12.73
N GLU A 274 -16.22 14.03 12.67
CA GLU A 274 -14.79 14.34 12.67
C GLU A 274 -14.29 14.87 11.31
N THR A 275 -14.90 14.43 10.22
CA THR A 275 -14.47 14.73 8.85
C THR A 275 -15.33 15.76 8.14
N ASP A 276 -16.30 16.38 8.82
CA ASP A 276 -17.27 17.32 8.26
C ASP A 276 -18.03 16.74 7.05
N GLY A 277 -18.49 15.50 7.19
CA GLY A 277 -19.25 14.77 6.15
C GLY A 277 -18.42 14.21 4.99
N LYS A 278 -17.09 14.41 4.98
CA LYS A 278 -16.23 13.97 3.86
C LYS A 278 -16.12 12.46 3.74
N ALA A 279 -16.24 11.72 4.86
CA ALA A 279 -16.17 10.27 4.83
C ALA A 279 -17.37 9.65 4.08
N SER A 280 -18.58 10.12 4.37
CA SER A 280 -19.79 9.72 3.61
C SER A 280 -19.74 10.16 2.16
N LEU A 281 -19.30 11.38 1.87
CA LEU A 281 -19.14 11.85 0.48
C LEU A 281 -18.17 10.97 -0.31
N SER A 282 -17.01 10.63 0.28
CA SER A 282 -16.02 9.74 -0.35
C SER A 282 -16.62 8.36 -0.63
N LYS A 283 -17.42 7.82 0.29
CA LYS A 283 -18.03 6.50 0.12
C LYS A 283 -19.14 6.55 -0.93
N GLN A 284 -19.97 7.58 -0.95
CA GLN A 284 -20.99 7.78 -1.97
C GLN A 284 -20.37 7.88 -3.36
N ALA A 285 -19.25 8.60 -3.50
CA ALA A 285 -18.53 8.72 -4.76
C ALA A 285 -18.12 7.34 -5.31
N VAL A 286 -17.62 6.45 -4.44
CA VAL A 286 -17.27 5.06 -4.82
C VAL A 286 -18.50 4.25 -5.25
N ILE A 287 -19.62 4.39 -4.54
CA ILE A 287 -20.88 3.70 -4.88
C ILE A 287 -21.39 4.17 -6.24
N ASP A 288 -21.53 5.47 -6.43
CA ASP A 288 -21.98 6.08 -7.68
C ASP A 288 -21.06 5.72 -8.86
N TYR A 289 -19.74 5.74 -8.66
CA TYR A 289 -18.78 5.32 -9.68
C TYR A 289 -19.04 3.88 -10.16
N ASN A 290 -19.29 2.95 -9.24
CA ASN A 290 -19.53 1.56 -9.59
C ASN A 290 -20.91 1.35 -10.25
N TYR A 291 -21.96 2.05 -9.83
CA TYR A 291 -23.24 2.08 -10.57
C TYR A 291 -23.03 2.61 -12.00
N GLY A 292 -22.23 3.67 -12.16
CA GLY A 292 -21.89 4.24 -13.46
C GLY A 292 -21.24 3.22 -14.38
N ARG A 293 -20.25 2.47 -13.88
CA ARG A 293 -19.57 1.40 -14.64
C ARG A 293 -20.53 0.30 -15.08
N ILE A 294 -21.39 -0.18 -14.18
CA ILE A 294 -22.39 -1.21 -14.50
C ILE A 294 -23.37 -0.70 -15.57
N HIS A 295 -23.85 0.54 -15.45
CA HIS A 295 -24.75 1.11 -16.45
C HIS A 295 -24.08 1.35 -17.80
N GLN A 296 -22.80 1.69 -17.82
CA GLN A 296 -22.02 1.82 -19.04
C GLN A 296 -21.95 0.47 -19.77
N LYS A 297 -21.63 -0.61 -19.05
CA LYS A 297 -21.53 -1.97 -19.62
C LYS A 297 -22.87 -2.58 -20.02
N THR A 298 -23.95 -2.24 -19.33
CA THR A 298 -25.32 -2.70 -19.66
C THR A 298 -26.01 -1.86 -20.75
N GLY A 299 -25.26 -1.00 -21.47
CA GLY A 299 -25.77 -0.26 -22.62
C GLY A 299 -26.68 0.92 -22.25
N ARG A 300 -26.49 1.53 -21.08
CA ARG A 300 -27.26 2.69 -20.59
C ARG A 300 -26.33 3.88 -20.33
N PRO A 301 -25.66 4.42 -21.38
CA PRO A 301 -24.60 5.41 -21.22
C PRO A 301 -25.08 6.74 -20.61
N GLU A 302 -26.35 7.12 -20.79
CA GLU A 302 -26.92 8.33 -20.17
C GLU A 302 -27.07 8.18 -18.65
N LYS A 303 -27.44 6.97 -18.19
CA LYS A 303 -27.45 6.66 -16.75
C LYS A 303 -26.03 6.63 -16.20
N ALA A 304 -25.09 6.05 -16.95
CA ALA A 304 -23.68 6.02 -16.57
C ALA A 304 -23.13 7.45 -16.38
N LEU A 305 -23.40 8.35 -17.32
CA LEU A 305 -23.02 9.77 -17.22
C LEU A 305 -23.54 10.40 -15.92
N CYS A 306 -24.83 10.23 -15.61
CA CYS A 306 -25.43 10.80 -14.41
C CYS A 306 -24.73 10.30 -13.12
N TYR A 307 -24.42 9.01 -13.05
CA TYR A 307 -23.71 8.45 -11.90
C TYR A 307 -22.25 8.90 -11.83
N PHE A 308 -21.55 8.98 -12.96
CA PHE A 308 -20.18 9.52 -12.98
C PHE A 308 -20.13 11.00 -12.58
N GLU A 309 -21.12 11.82 -12.99
CA GLU A 309 -21.20 13.22 -12.57
C GLU A 309 -21.48 13.37 -11.06
N LYS A 310 -22.36 12.55 -10.50
CA LYS A 310 -22.59 12.50 -9.04
C LYS A 310 -21.33 12.08 -8.29
N SER A 311 -20.66 11.05 -8.78
CA SER A 311 -19.41 10.55 -8.21
C SER A 311 -18.33 11.63 -8.20
N LEU A 312 -18.14 12.35 -9.32
CA LEU A 312 -17.18 13.44 -9.42
C LEU A 312 -17.51 14.60 -8.46
N ASP A 313 -18.77 15.02 -8.38
CA ASP A 313 -19.19 16.08 -7.46
C ASP A 313 -18.94 15.70 -5.99
N ALA A 314 -19.23 14.45 -5.62
CA ALA A 314 -18.98 13.93 -4.28
C ALA A 314 -17.47 13.86 -3.96
N ASP A 315 -16.64 13.35 -4.89
CA ASP A 315 -15.19 13.29 -4.73
C ASP A 315 -14.56 14.69 -4.59
N LEU A 316 -15.01 15.67 -5.38
CA LEU A 316 -14.53 17.05 -5.28
C LEU A 316 -14.87 17.70 -3.94
N LYS A 317 -16.07 17.45 -3.40
CA LYS A 317 -16.48 17.93 -2.06
C LYS A 317 -15.74 17.22 -0.94
N ALA A 318 -15.46 15.93 -1.11
CA ALA A 318 -14.69 15.14 -0.16
C ALA A 318 -13.18 15.49 -0.18
N GLY A 319 -12.66 15.98 -1.30
CA GLY A 319 -11.22 16.12 -1.53
C GLY A 319 -10.52 14.79 -1.82
N ASN A 320 -11.19 13.86 -2.51
CA ASN A 320 -10.67 12.51 -2.80
C ASN A 320 -9.99 12.45 -4.17
N GLU A 321 -8.69 12.68 -4.19
CA GLU A 321 -7.90 12.91 -5.42
C GLU A 321 -7.68 11.62 -6.23
N HIS A 322 -7.49 10.49 -5.56
CA HIS A 322 -7.25 9.20 -6.21
C HIS A 322 -8.47 8.70 -7.01
N HIS A 323 -9.67 8.79 -6.44
CA HIS A 323 -10.90 8.36 -7.13
C HIS A 323 -11.34 9.36 -8.20
N THR A 324 -11.13 10.66 -7.96
CA THR A 324 -11.42 11.73 -8.93
C THR A 324 -10.81 11.41 -10.30
N THR A 325 -9.55 10.97 -10.33
CA THR A 325 -8.86 10.64 -11.60
C THR A 325 -9.56 9.50 -12.36
N SER A 326 -10.03 8.47 -11.66
CA SER A 326 -10.73 7.34 -12.26
C SER A 326 -12.06 7.76 -12.87
N VAL A 327 -12.84 8.59 -12.16
CA VAL A 327 -14.14 9.10 -12.64
C VAL A 327 -13.97 10.00 -13.87
N LEU A 328 -13.01 10.94 -13.83
CA LEU A 328 -12.68 11.81 -14.94
C LEU A 328 -12.30 11.02 -16.21
N THR A 329 -11.54 9.94 -16.03
CA THR A 329 -11.15 9.05 -17.13
C THR A 329 -12.38 8.34 -17.74
N ARG A 330 -13.32 7.85 -16.91
CA ARG A 330 -14.58 7.27 -17.43
C ARG A 330 -15.46 8.28 -18.15
N LEU A 331 -15.52 9.52 -17.67
CA LEU A 331 -16.21 10.60 -18.38
C LEU A 331 -15.57 10.87 -19.74
N ALA A 332 -14.23 10.95 -19.80
CA ALA A 332 -13.51 11.12 -21.05
C ALA A 332 -13.78 9.97 -22.04
N GLU A 333 -13.72 8.71 -21.60
CA GLU A 333 -14.06 7.54 -22.41
C GLU A 333 -15.49 7.61 -22.96
N LEU A 334 -16.46 8.04 -22.13
CA LEU A 334 -17.86 8.15 -22.53
C LEU A 334 -18.03 9.21 -23.63
N TYR A 335 -17.48 10.41 -23.43
CA TYR A 335 -17.51 11.47 -24.45
C TYR A 335 -16.74 11.11 -25.72
N ALA A 336 -15.62 10.36 -25.60
CA ALA A 336 -14.88 9.85 -26.74
C ALA A 336 -15.73 8.88 -27.58
N SER A 337 -16.51 8.02 -26.93
CA SER A 337 -17.46 7.11 -27.62
C SER A 337 -18.53 7.86 -28.42
N TRP A 338 -18.90 9.05 -27.97
CA TRP A 338 -19.79 9.98 -28.68
C TRP A 338 -19.07 10.90 -29.66
N LYS A 339 -17.74 10.78 -29.80
CA LYS A 339 -16.87 11.62 -30.63
C LYS A 339 -16.88 13.10 -30.23
N ASP A 340 -17.22 13.40 -28.99
CA ASP A 340 -17.11 14.75 -28.41
C ASP A 340 -15.68 14.96 -27.92
N TRP A 341 -14.79 15.33 -28.84
CA TRP A 341 -13.37 15.48 -28.57
C TRP A 341 -13.03 16.65 -27.64
N GLU A 342 -13.86 17.69 -27.64
CA GLU A 342 -13.68 18.86 -26.78
C GLU A 342 -13.87 18.47 -25.32
N LYS A 343 -14.98 17.79 -25.00
CA LYS A 343 -15.21 17.29 -23.64
C LYS A 343 -14.27 16.17 -23.25
N THR A 344 -13.93 15.29 -24.18
CA THR A 344 -12.91 14.24 -23.93
C THR A 344 -11.60 14.88 -23.46
N GLN A 345 -11.10 15.87 -24.19
CA GLN A 345 -9.86 16.57 -23.84
C GLN A 345 -10.00 17.32 -22.51
N HIS A 346 -11.13 17.98 -22.29
CA HIS A 346 -11.42 18.69 -21.04
C HIS A 346 -11.30 17.79 -19.80
N TYR A 347 -11.89 16.59 -19.81
CA TYR A 347 -11.81 15.67 -18.67
C TYR A 347 -10.43 15.04 -18.51
N LEU A 348 -9.72 14.74 -19.61
CA LEU A 348 -8.34 14.25 -19.55
C LEU A 348 -7.39 15.29 -18.95
N GLU A 349 -7.50 16.56 -19.34
CA GLU A 349 -6.67 17.64 -18.79
C GLU A 349 -6.91 17.83 -17.28
N GLN A 350 -8.16 17.72 -16.84
CA GLN A 350 -8.46 17.71 -15.40
C GLN A 350 -7.84 16.51 -14.69
N ALA A 351 -7.90 15.31 -15.28
CA ALA A 351 -7.30 14.11 -14.70
C ALA A 351 -5.78 14.28 -14.54
N TYR A 352 -5.09 14.83 -15.56
CA TYR A 352 -3.66 15.13 -15.48
C TYR A 352 -3.35 16.13 -14.37
N ALA A 353 -4.09 17.24 -14.30
CA ALA A 353 -3.88 18.26 -13.28
C ALA A 353 -4.03 17.71 -11.85
N VAL A 354 -4.95 16.77 -11.62
CA VAL A 354 -5.08 16.07 -10.34
C VAL A 354 -3.85 15.19 -10.08
N THR A 355 -3.44 14.36 -11.05
CA THR A 355 -2.27 13.47 -10.86
C THR A 355 -0.97 14.21 -10.60
N GLU A 356 -0.74 15.35 -11.27
CA GLU A 356 0.46 16.18 -11.10
C GLU A 356 0.46 16.93 -9.76
N ARG A 357 -0.69 17.47 -9.36
CA ARG A 357 -0.80 18.21 -8.10
C ARG A 357 -0.56 17.33 -6.87
N HIS A 358 -0.94 16.06 -6.96
CA HIS A 358 -0.98 15.14 -5.82
C HIS A 358 0.07 14.02 -5.90
N ASP A 359 0.99 14.09 -6.86
CA ASP A 359 2.09 13.12 -7.07
C ASP A 359 1.56 11.67 -7.12
N LEU A 360 0.67 11.40 -8.09
CA LEU A 360 -0.03 10.12 -8.26
C LEU A 360 0.51 9.34 -9.48
N PRO A 361 1.73 8.76 -9.41
CA PRO A 361 2.39 8.13 -10.56
C PRO A 361 1.63 6.93 -11.11
N ASN A 362 1.00 6.10 -10.28
CA ASN A 362 0.19 4.97 -10.76
C ASN A 362 -0.99 5.46 -11.62
N SER A 363 -1.75 6.42 -11.10
CA SER A 363 -2.87 7.03 -11.86
C SER A 363 -2.40 7.69 -13.15
N GLN A 364 -1.18 8.25 -13.16
CA GLN A 364 -0.58 8.84 -14.36
C GLN A 364 -0.22 7.78 -15.42
N VAL A 365 0.28 6.60 -15.03
CA VAL A 365 0.51 5.47 -15.96
C VAL A 365 -0.80 5.09 -16.67
N LEU A 366 -1.87 4.91 -15.90
CA LEU A 366 -3.19 4.55 -16.45
C LEU A 366 -3.73 5.64 -17.37
N LEU A 367 -3.57 6.91 -17.01
CA LEU A 367 -4.03 8.03 -17.82
C LEU A 367 -3.28 8.14 -19.16
N LEU A 368 -1.96 7.93 -19.15
CA LEU A 368 -1.15 7.86 -20.37
C LEU A 368 -1.60 6.72 -21.29
N HIS A 369 -1.90 5.55 -20.71
CA HIS A 369 -2.43 4.40 -21.45
C HIS A 369 -3.79 4.70 -22.09
N GLN A 370 -4.71 5.33 -21.37
CA GLN A 370 -6.01 5.74 -21.91
C GLN A 370 -5.90 6.81 -23.00
N GLN A 371 -5.02 7.80 -22.81
CA GLN A 371 -4.75 8.80 -23.84
C GLN A 371 -4.15 8.17 -25.10
N ALA A 372 -3.25 7.20 -24.94
CA ALA A 372 -2.74 6.43 -26.07
C ALA A 372 -3.90 5.75 -26.82
N GLY A 373 -4.79 5.04 -26.12
CA GLY A 373 -5.99 4.44 -26.70
C GLY A 373 -6.81 5.43 -27.53
N LEU A 374 -6.97 6.67 -27.05
CA LEU A 374 -7.63 7.74 -27.79
C LEU A 374 -6.90 8.14 -29.08
N HIS A 375 -5.57 8.26 -29.04
CA HIS A 375 -4.76 8.53 -30.24
C HIS A 375 -4.88 7.41 -31.26
N LYS A 376 -4.90 6.15 -30.80
CA LYS A 376 -5.13 4.97 -31.64
C LYS A 376 -6.48 5.02 -32.35
N VAL A 377 -7.55 5.38 -31.64
CA VAL A 377 -8.90 5.56 -32.23
C VAL A 377 -8.93 6.70 -33.27
N LYS A 378 -8.13 7.76 -33.06
CA LYS A 378 -7.97 8.87 -34.01
C LYS A 378 -7.06 8.54 -35.21
N GLY A 379 -6.35 7.41 -35.18
CA GLY A 379 -5.36 7.02 -36.20
C GLY A 379 -4.05 7.80 -36.10
N ASP A 380 -3.77 8.44 -34.95
CA ASP A 380 -2.53 9.15 -34.69
C ASP A 380 -1.49 8.21 -34.06
N GLU A 381 -0.92 7.35 -34.91
CA GLU A 381 0.06 6.33 -34.49
C GLU A 381 1.30 6.90 -33.79
N PRO A 382 1.93 8.00 -34.26
CA PRO A 382 3.08 8.58 -33.56
C PRO A 382 2.74 9.05 -32.14
N ALA A 383 1.55 9.61 -31.92
CA ALA A 383 1.13 10.03 -30.59
C ALA A 383 0.78 8.83 -29.71
N TYR A 384 0.12 7.79 -30.25
CA TYR A 384 -0.11 6.52 -29.56
C TYR A 384 1.20 5.94 -29.03
N GLU A 385 2.18 5.74 -29.92
CA GLU A 385 3.48 5.17 -29.55
C GLU A 385 4.20 6.02 -28.49
N LYS A 386 4.15 7.35 -28.62
CA LYS A 386 4.79 8.26 -27.66
C LYS A 386 4.18 8.15 -26.27
N GLU A 387 2.86 8.15 -26.14
CA GLU A 387 2.20 8.06 -24.84
C GLU A 387 2.35 6.66 -24.22
N MET A 388 2.26 5.58 -25.00
CA MET A 388 2.56 4.22 -24.53
C MET A 388 4.00 4.10 -24.00
N GLN A 389 4.98 4.68 -24.70
CA GLN A 389 6.38 4.65 -24.27
C GLN A 389 6.61 5.37 -22.94
N LYS A 390 5.94 6.51 -22.72
CA LYS A 390 5.97 7.21 -21.43
C LYS A 390 5.32 6.38 -20.34
N ALA A 391 4.17 5.74 -20.62
CA ALA A 391 3.49 4.88 -19.67
C ALA A 391 4.38 3.71 -19.23
N VAL A 392 5.04 3.04 -20.19
CA VAL A 392 6.02 1.97 -19.92
C VAL A 392 7.18 2.49 -19.07
N GLN A 393 7.78 3.62 -19.42
CA GLN A 393 8.91 4.16 -18.67
C GLN A 393 8.52 4.51 -17.22
N LEU A 394 7.36 5.15 -17.03
CA LEU A 394 6.88 5.50 -15.69
C LEU A 394 6.55 4.23 -14.87
N ALA A 395 5.94 3.22 -15.49
CA ALA A 395 5.70 1.93 -14.85
C ALA A 395 7.01 1.23 -14.45
N MET A 396 8.07 1.31 -15.27
CA MET A 396 9.40 0.80 -14.93
C MET A 396 10.02 1.55 -13.75
N ASP A 397 10.01 2.88 -13.78
CA ASP A 397 10.63 3.72 -12.76
C ASP A 397 10.02 3.46 -11.36
N TRP A 398 8.71 3.19 -11.32
CA TRP A 398 7.97 2.90 -10.10
C TRP A 398 7.80 1.41 -9.78
N LYS A 399 8.34 0.52 -10.64
CA LYS A 399 8.23 -0.94 -10.53
C LYS A 399 6.77 -1.44 -10.43
N TYR A 400 5.87 -0.88 -11.24
CA TYR A 400 4.49 -1.37 -11.36
C TYR A 400 4.46 -2.56 -12.32
N THR A 401 4.73 -3.76 -11.79
CA THR A 401 4.99 -4.96 -12.61
C THR A 401 3.78 -5.41 -13.43
N ALA A 402 2.56 -5.28 -12.91
CA ALA A 402 1.36 -5.67 -13.62
C ALA A 402 1.07 -4.71 -14.77
N ASP A 403 1.05 -3.40 -14.50
CA ASP A 403 0.86 -2.36 -15.52
C ASP A 403 1.97 -2.42 -16.59
N LEU A 404 3.22 -2.63 -16.16
CA LEU A 404 4.37 -2.75 -17.06
C LEU A 404 4.20 -3.92 -18.03
N LYS A 405 3.78 -5.09 -17.52
CA LYS A 405 3.54 -6.29 -18.33
C LYS A 405 2.41 -6.03 -19.34
N GLU A 406 1.27 -5.51 -18.89
CA GLU A 406 0.11 -5.24 -19.74
C GLU A 406 0.45 -4.24 -20.86
N ILE A 407 0.91 -3.04 -20.49
CA ILE A 407 1.16 -1.93 -21.42
C ILE A 407 2.30 -2.27 -22.37
N SER A 408 3.35 -2.94 -21.89
CA SER A 408 4.46 -3.36 -22.76
C SER A 408 4.06 -4.46 -23.73
N THR A 409 3.17 -5.39 -23.32
CA THR A 409 2.65 -6.42 -24.23
C THR A 409 1.81 -5.78 -25.34
N GLU A 410 0.91 -4.87 -24.98
CA GLU A 410 0.09 -4.17 -25.98
C GLU A 410 0.96 -3.35 -26.97
N LEU A 411 1.95 -2.62 -26.46
CA LEU A 411 2.86 -1.86 -27.31
C LEU A 411 3.72 -2.78 -28.19
N ALA A 412 4.11 -3.95 -27.68
CA ALA A 412 4.84 -4.94 -28.46
C ALA A 412 3.99 -5.52 -29.59
N ASP A 413 2.73 -5.87 -29.32
CA ASP A 413 1.76 -6.36 -30.30
C ASP A 413 1.50 -5.32 -31.39
N HIS A 414 1.38 -4.05 -31.02
CA HIS A 414 1.31 -2.93 -31.96
C HIS A 414 2.52 -2.90 -32.89
N TYR A 415 3.73 -2.87 -32.33
CA TYR A 415 4.96 -2.86 -33.11
C TYR A 415 5.12 -4.09 -34.01
N TYR A 416 4.65 -5.24 -33.54
CA TYR A 416 4.61 -6.47 -34.34
C TYR A 416 3.67 -6.31 -35.54
N GLY A 417 2.47 -5.75 -35.32
CA GLY A 417 1.48 -5.45 -36.35
C GLY A 417 2.00 -4.49 -37.44
N VAL A 418 2.72 -3.44 -37.06
CA VAL A 418 3.36 -2.49 -38.01
C VAL A 418 4.71 -2.99 -38.55
N ARG A 419 5.08 -4.24 -38.28
CA ARG A 419 6.32 -4.91 -38.72
C ARG A 419 7.63 -4.29 -38.19
N ALA A 420 7.55 -3.54 -37.10
CA ALA A 420 8.70 -3.02 -36.37
C ALA A 420 9.25 -4.08 -35.40
N TYR A 421 9.66 -5.23 -35.91
CA TYR A 421 9.99 -6.42 -35.10
C TYR A 421 11.08 -6.20 -34.02
N LYS A 422 12.04 -5.30 -34.28
CA LYS A 422 13.06 -4.93 -33.29
C LYS A 422 12.44 -4.24 -32.06
N MET A 423 11.44 -3.39 -32.29
CA MET A 423 10.71 -2.70 -31.22
C MET A 423 9.75 -3.65 -30.52
N ALA A 424 9.06 -4.51 -31.27
CA ALA A 424 8.21 -5.56 -30.70
C ALA A 424 9.02 -6.45 -29.74
N ALA A 425 10.17 -6.97 -30.18
CA ALA A 425 11.06 -7.78 -29.35
C ALA A 425 11.58 -7.05 -28.10
N LYS A 426 11.85 -5.73 -28.22
CA LYS A 426 12.23 -4.90 -27.06
C LYS A 426 11.13 -4.90 -26.00
N TYR A 427 9.88 -4.62 -26.37
CA TYR A 427 8.79 -4.50 -25.40
C TYR A 427 8.27 -5.85 -24.91
N TYR A 428 8.30 -6.91 -25.72
CA TYR A 428 8.06 -8.27 -25.21
C TYR A 428 9.11 -8.65 -24.18
N ARG A 429 10.38 -8.28 -24.37
CA ARG A 429 11.41 -8.54 -23.35
C ARG A 429 11.13 -7.77 -22.06
N ILE A 430 10.72 -6.51 -22.15
CA ILE A 430 10.32 -5.71 -20.97
C ILE A 430 9.12 -6.36 -20.26
N ALA A 431 8.11 -6.83 -21.00
CA ALA A 431 6.95 -7.51 -20.43
C ALA A 431 7.29 -8.86 -19.75
N LEU A 432 8.40 -9.49 -20.15
CA LEU A 432 8.87 -10.78 -19.64
C LEU A 432 9.96 -10.65 -18.57
N GLU A 433 10.51 -9.46 -18.34
CA GLU A 433 11.48 -9.24 -17.26
C GLU A 433 10.78 -9.45 -15.92
N LYS A 434 10.97 -10.66 -15.36
CA LYS A 434 10.63 -10.95 -13.97
C LYS A 434 11.65 -10.25 -13.09
N ASP A 435 11.18 -9.52 -12.08
CA ASP A 435 12.03 -8.96 -11.03
C ASP A 435 12.93 -10.09 -10.48
N SER A 436 14.25 -9.92 -10.64
CA SER A 436 15.30 -10.82 -10.16
C SER A 436 15.79 -10.47 -8.78
#